data_AF-X1QPJ9-F1
#
_entry.id   AF-X1QPJ9-F1
#
_cell.length_a   1.000
_cell.length_b   1.000
_cell.length_c   1.000
_cell.angle_alpha   90.00
_cell.angle_beta   90.00
_cell.angle_gamma   90.00
#
_symmetry.space_group_name_H-M   'P 1'
#
loop_
_entity.id
_entity.type
_entity.pdbx_description
1 polymer ?
#
loop_
_entity_poly.entity_id
_entity_poly.type
_entity_poly.pdbx_seq_one_letter_code
_entity_poly.pdbx_strand_id
1 'polypeptide(L)'
;QGNHLLQNLCGLLIGSCVFGGERAAVIREKALLHLSRVAEEQILADGMHEERSFSYHIKALLDLLEVVTLAQCGAFRSMGSKGQEAAQRLGRLVARMAGAVASTWEQVSDLPLMNDSEEVPQQIAELAIARASSVVGLSLPSTGDRCNGSGYLVGSVGPWSAVLDVGPAGPDHQMGHAHADHLGFEVWYRRRKLVCDSGNVTYNEGHKRQWYRSTAAHNTVRIEGQDSL
;
A
#
# COMPACT_ATOMS: atom_id res chain seq x y z
N GLN A 1 14.39 -0.28 -5.79
CA GLN A 1 13.75 0.60 -4.79
C GLN A 1 12.23 0.39 -4.89
N GLY A 2 11.42 1.12 -4.13
CA GLY A 2 9.96 0.95 -4.14
C GLY A 2 9.50 -0.46 -3.74
N ASN A 3 8.32 -0.85 -4.21
CA ASN A 3 7.64 -2.11 -3.96
C ASN A 3 8.49 -3.35 -4.31
N HIS A 4 9.30 -3.29 -5.36
CA HIS A 4 10.15 -4.40 -5.80
C HIS A 4 11.25 -4.73 -4.78
N LEU A 5 11.82 -3.72 -4.12
CA LEU A 5 12.82 -3.98 -3.08
C LEU A 5 12.19 -4.72 -1.90
N LEU A 6 11.03 -4.26 -1.46
CA LEU A 6 10.26 -4.88 -0.38
C LEU A 6 9.86 -6.32 -0.75
N GLN A 7 9.34 -6.54 -1.96
CA GLN A 7 8.98 -7.86 -2.46
C GLN A 7 10.19 -8.81 -2.52
N ASN A 8 11.32 -8.35 -3.07
CA ASN A 8 12.53 -9.16 -3.18
C ASN A 8 13.08 -9.57 -1.80
N LEU A 9 13.02 -8.66 -0.81
CA LEU A 9 13.41 -8.96 0.56
C LEU A 9 12.46 -9.96 1.23
N CYS A 10 11.15 -9.84 1.00
CA CYS A 10 10.17 -10.84 1.47
C CYS A 10 10.46 -12.22 0.86
N GLY A 11 10.65 -12.30 -0.47
CA GLY A 11 10.96 -13.55 -1.16
C GLY A 11 12.27 -14.18 -0.68
N LEU A 12 13.33 -13.38 -0.51
CA LEU A 12 14.61 -13.86 0.03
C LEU A 12 14.46 -14.41 1.46
N LEU A 13 13.70 -13.70 2.30
CA LEU A 13 13.45 -14.10 3.68
C LEU A 13 12.65 -15.40 3.75
N ILE A 14 11.56 -15.52 2.99
CA ILE A 14 10.75 -16.73 2.91
C ILE A 14 11.58 -17.91 2.39
N GLY A 15 12.34 -17.73 1.31
CA GLY A 15 13.25 -18.75 0.78
C GLY A 15 14.28 -19.20 1.81
N SER A 16 14.85 -18.28 2.59
CA SER A 16 15.82 -18.60 3.64
C SER A 16 15.21 -19.38 4.83
N CYS A 17 13.89 -19.32 5.02
CA CYS A 17 13.18 -20.17 5.99
C CYS A 17 13.03 -21.61 5.46
N VAL A 18 12.95 -21.79 4.15
CA VAL A 18 12.79 -23.11 3.51
C VAL A 18 14.13 -23.87 3.40
N PHE A 19 15.21 -23.18 3.00
CA PHE A 19 16.46 -23.87 2.58
C PHE A 19 17.41 -24.30 3.71
N GLY A 20 17.16 -23.96 4.98
CA GLY A 20 17.92 -24.47 6.14
C GLY A 20 19.44 -24.22 6.15
N GLY A 21 20.11 -24.60 7.24
CA GLY A 21 21.57 -24.48 7.38
C GLY A 21 22.11 -23.08 7.72
N GLU A 22 23.42 -23.01 7.97
CA GLU A 22 24.10 -21.81 8.50
C GLU A 22 24.02 -20.62 7.54
N ARG A 23 24.27 -20.84 6.24
CA ARG A 23 24.18 -19.78 5.23
C ARG A 23 22.77 -19.20 5.14
N ALA A 24 21.74 -20.04 5.16
CA ALA A 24 20.36 -19.56 5.16
C ALA A 24 20.02 -18.81 6.45
N ALA A 25 20.57 -19.22 7.60
CA ALA A 25 20.40 -18.47 8.85
C ALA A 25 20.98 -17.06 8.79
N VAL A 26 22.19 -16.90 8.25
CA VAL A 26 22.82 -15.58 8.04
C VAL A 26 22.01 -14.71 7.07
N ILE A 27 21.51 -15.30 5.97
CA ILE A 27 20.67 -14.60 5.01
C ILE A 27 19.35 -14.16 5.67
N ARG A 28 18.70 -15.05 6.42
CA ARG A 28 17.43 -14.79 7.10
C ARG A 28 17.52 -13.61 8.05
N GLU A 29 18.56 -13.57 8.88
CA GLU A 29 18.78 -12.47 9.83
C GLU A 29 19.03 -11.15 9.11
N LYS A 30 19.94 -11.13 8.13
CA LYS A 30 20.22 -9.91 7.35
C LYS A 30 18.99 -9.41 6.58
N ALA A 31 18.25 -10.33 5.95
CA ALA A 31 17.04 -10.00 5.20
C ALA A 31 15.94 -9.45 6.11
N LEU A 32 15.71 -10.04 7.29
CA LEU A 32 14.71 -9.56 8.24
C LEU A 32 15.03 -8.14 8.75
N LEU A 33 16.28 -7.89 9.14
CA LEU A 33 16.72 -6.57 9.60
C LEU A 33 16.60 -5.52 8.49
N HIS A 34 16.98 -5.89 7.26
CA HIS A 34 16.87 -4.98 6.12
C HIS A 34 15.42 -4.72 5.74
N LEU A 35 14.59 -5.76 5.66
CA LEU A 35 13.16 -5.64 5.38
C LEU A 35 12.47 -4.75 6.40
N SER A 36 12.77 -4.92 7.69
CA SER A 36 12.19 -4.08 8.75
C SER A 36 12.52 -2.61 8.59
N ARG A 37 13.73 -2.26 8.15
CA ARG A 37 14.13 -0.88 7.89
C ARG A 37 13.43 -0.34 6.64
N VAL A 38 13.44 -1.09 5.54
CA VAL A 38 12.78 -0.70 4.29
C VAL A 38 11.28 -0.52 4.50
N ALA A 39 10.61 -1.45 5.19
CA ALA A 39 9.19 -1.32 5.47
C ALA A 39 8.86 -0.08 6.33
N GLU A 40 9.72 0.27 7.30
CA GLU A 40 9.55 1.49 8.10
C GLU A 40 9.72 2.76 7.26
N GLU A 41 10.59 2.75 6.26
CA GLU A 41 10.77 3.87 5.32
C GLU A 41 9.61 3.98 4.32
N GLN A 42 9.07 2.85 3.87
CA GLN A 42 8.07 2.79 2.80
C GLN A 42 6.61 2.80 3.26
N ILE A 43 6.33 2.72 4.56
CA ILE A 43 4.97 2.70 5.10
C ILE A 43 4.71 4.02 5.81
N LEU A 44 3.82 4.81 5.19
CA LEU A 44 3.51 6.19 5.57
C LEU A 44 2.78 6.29 6.92
N ALA A 45 2.56 7.50 7.41
CA ALA A 45 1.94 7.79 8.70
C ALA A 45 0.55 7.14 8.86
N ASP A 46 -0.25 7.09 7.80
CA ASP A 46 -1.56 6.42 7.76
C ASP A 46 -1.50 4.92 7.47
N GLY A 47 -0.31 4.36 7.25
CA GLY A 47 -0.14 2.97 6.90
C GLY A 47 -0.19 2.69 5.40
N MET A 48 -0.47 3.66 4.53
CA MET A 48 -0.35 3.43 3.08
C MET A 48 1.11 3.16 2.68
N HIS A 49 1.29 2.42 1.58
CA HIS A 49 2.63 2.26 1.00
C HIS A 49 3.01 3.55 0.26
N GLU A 50 4.30 3.90 0.26
CA GLU A 50 4.81 5.17 -0.26
C GLU A 50 4.45 5.43 -1.73
N GLU A 51 4.19 4.39 -2.52
CA GLU A 51 3.79 4.51 -3.93
C GLU A 51 2.33 4.95 -4.12
N ARG A 52 1.55 5.09 -3.04
CA ARG A 52 0.18 5.63 -3.05
C ARG A 52 -0.73 4.99 -4.12
N SER A 53 -0.57 3.69 -4.37
CA SER A 53 -1.48 2.90 -5.21
C SER A 53 -2.07 1.78 -4.36
N PHE A 54 -3.39 1.64 -4.36
CA PHE A 54 -4.06 0.61 -3.57
C PHE A 54 -3.71 -0.80 -4.04
N SER A 55 -3.52 -1.00 -5.33
CA SER A 55 -3.12 -2.31 -5.87
C SER A 55 -1.70 -2.71 -5.42
N TYR A 56 -0.74 -1.78 -5.47
CA TYR A 56 0.62 -2.02 -4.98
C TYR A 56 0.69 -2.10 -3.45
N HIS A 57 -0.13 -1.33 -2.76
CA HIS A 57 -0.28 -1.41 -1.31
C HIS A 57 -0.76 -2.80 -0.89
N ILE A 58 -1.80 -3.35 -1.53
CA ILE A 58 -2.31 -4.69 -1.24
C ILE A 58 -1.24 -5.76 -1.53
N LYS A 59 -0.51 -5.63 -2.65
CA LYS A 59 0.60 -6.54 -2.96
C LYS A 59 1.68 -6.52 -1.87
N ALA A 60 2.14 -5.34 -1.46
CA ALA A 60 3.13 -5.19 -0.39
C ALA A 60 2.62 -5.69 0.97
N LEU A 61 1.35 -5.43 1.29
CA LEU A 61 0.68 -5.93 2.50
C LEU A 61 0.67 -7.46 2.54
N LEU A 62 0.30 -8.11 1.44
CA LEU A 62 0.27 -9.57 1.34
C LEU A 62 1.69 -10.18 1.46
N ASP A 63 2.69 -9.60 0.80
CA ASP A 63 4.09 -10.04 0.91
C ASP A 63 4.59 -9.95 2.37
N LEU A 64 4.29 -8.86 3.08
CA LEU A 64 4.67 -8.69 4.49
C LEU A 64 3.85 -9.59 5.43
N LEU A 65 2.58 -9.84 5.12
CA LEU A 65 1.73 -10.74 5.91
C LEU A 65 2.29 -12.16 5.93
N GLU A 66 2.87 -12.65 4.84
CA GLU A 66 3.55 -13.95 4.82
C GLU A 66 4.74 -13.97 5.78
N VAL A 67 5.56 -12.91 5.76
CA VAL A 67 6.71 -12.77 6.68
C VAL A 67 6.27 -12.72 8.14
N VAL A 68 5.24 -11.94 8.46
CA VAL A 68 4.72 -11.83 9.83
C VAL A 68 4.09 -13.15 10.28
N THR A 69 3.38 -13.86 9.39
CA THR A 69 2.84 -15.19 9.68
C THR A 69 3.96 -16.18 10.03
N LEU A 70 5.06 -16.18 9.28
CA LEU A 70 6.25 -16.98 9.61
C LEU A 70 6.84 -16.61 10.97
N ALA A 71 6.87 -15.31 11.32
CA ALA A 71 7.30 -14.86 12.64
C ALA A 71 6.43 -15.45 13.76
N GLN A 72 5.10 -15.51 13.58
CA GLN A 72 4.18 -16.10 14.55
C GLN A 72 4.34 -17.60 14.70
N CYS A 73 4.59 -18.32 13.61
CA CYS A 73 4.98 -19.73 13.66
C CYS A 73 6.36 -19.94 14.31
N GLY A 74 7.11 -18.84 14.48
CA GLY A 74 8.37 -18.78 15.18
C GLY A 74 9.60 -19.10 14.34
N ALA A 75 9.51 -18.84 13.03
CA ALA A 75 10.65 -18.93 12.10
C ALA A 75 11.85 -18.07 12.54
N PHE A 76 11.60 -17.05 13.38
CA PHE A 76 12.62 -16.12 13.87
C PHE A 76 12.93 -16.26 15.37
N ARG A 77 12.37 -17.24 16.09
CA ARG A 77 12.54 -17.39 17.56
C ARG A 77 14.00 -17.51 18.01
N SER A 78 14.86 -18.11 17.19
CA SER A 78 16.28 -18.30 17.50
C SER A 78 17.13 -17.03 17.29
N MET A 79 16.55 -15.97 16.74
CA MET A 79 17.27 -14.71 16.52
C MET A 79 17.39 -13.92 17.82
N GLY A 80 18.49 -13.17 17.95
CA GLY A 80 18.70 -12.26 19.07
C GLY A 80 17.69 -11.11 19.14
N SER A 81 17.84 -10.24 20.13
CA SER A 81 16.90 -9.14 20.41
C SER A 81 16.59 -8.27 19.20
N LYS A 82 17.58 -7.94 18.37
CA LYS A 82 17.40 -7.15 17.14
C LYS A 82 16.45 -7.83 16.14
N GLY A 83 16.55 -9.15 15.97
CA GLY A 83 15.67 -9.90 15.08
C GLY A 83 14.22 -9.94 15.61
N GLN A 84 14.06 -10.10 16.93
CA GLN A 84 12.72 -10.04 17.55
C GLN A 84 12.09 -8.65 17.40
N GLU A 85 12.87 -7.59 17.63
CA GLU A 85 12.39 -6.21 17.48
C GLU A 85 11.98 -5.91 16.03
N ALA A 86 12.79 -6.37 15.05
CA ALA A 86 12.47 -6.24 13.63
C ALA A 86 11.17 -6.96 13.26
N ALA A 87 10.97 -8.20 13.72
CA ALA A 87 9.73 -8.94 13.50
C ALA A 87 8.51 -8.24 14.12
N GLN A 88 8.65 -7.72 15.34
CA GLN A 88 7.58 -6.96 16.00
C GLN A 88 7.26 -5.65 15.27
N ARG A 89 8.29 -4.97 14.75
CA ARG A 89 8.12 -3.75 13.95
C ARG A 89 7.33 -4.04 12.67
N LEU A 90 7.69 -5.09 11.94
CA LEU A 90 6.93 -5.54 10.78
C LEU A 90 5.49 -5.85 11.13
N GLY A 91 5.23 -6.50 12.28
CA GLY A 91 3.86 -6.75 12.73
C GLY A 91 3.04 -5.46 12.95
N ARG A 92 3.62 -4.45 13.59
CA ARG A 92 2.96 -3.13 13.77
C ARG A 92 2.70 -2.43 12.44
N LEU A 93 3.65 -2.51 11.51
CA LEU A 93 3.52 -1.91 10.18
C LEU A 93 2.42 -2.59 9.36
N VAL A 94 2.36 -3.92 9.37
CA VAL A 94 1.27 -4.68 8.73
C VAL A 94 -0.10 -4.33 9.32
N ALA A 95 -0.21 -4.19 10.65
CA ALA A 95 -1.46 -3.78 11.28
C ALA A 95 -1.93 -2.39 10.82
N ARG A 96 -1.00 -1.45 10.61
CA ARG A 96 -1.28 -0.10 10.07
C ARG A 96 -1.69 -0.17 8.60
N MET A 97 -0.96 -0.91 7.77
CA MET A 97 -1.29 -1.11 6.36
C MET A 97 -2.70 -1.69 6.19
N ALA A 98 -3.00 -2.79 6.88
CA ALA A 98 -4.33 -3.39 6.84
C ALA A 98 -5.41 -2.46 7.40
N GLY A 99 -5.10 -1.64 8.41
CA GLY A 99 -6.01 -0.63 8.92
C GLY A 99 -6.31 0.49 7.92
N ALA A 100 -5.36 0.89 7.08
CA ALA A 100 -5.57 1.83 5.98
C ALA A 100 -6.55 1.27 4.93
N VAL A 101 -6.41 -0.02 4.58
CA VAL A 101 -7.35 -0.71 3.69
C VAL A 101 -8.73 -0.83 4.35
N ALA A 102 -8.79 -1.33 5.59
CA ALA A 102 -10.05 -1.57 6.29
C ALA A 102 -10.87 -0.29 6.47
N SER A 103 -10.24 0.79 6.94
CA SER A 103 -10.92 2.08 7.12
C SER A 103 -11.38 2.72 5.81
N THR A 104 -10.65 2.49 4.70
CA THR A 104 -11.11 2.91 3.37
C THR A 104 -12.29 2.06 2.92
N TRP A 105 -12.13 0.73 2.95
CA TRP A 105 -13.11 -0.26 2.50
C TRP A 105 -14.45 -0.17 3.23
N GLU A 106 -14.45 0.17 4.52
CA GLU A 106 -15.68 0.37 5.29
C GLU A 106 -16.55 1.50 4.74
N GLN A 107 -15.92 2.54 4.17
CA GLN A 107 -16.60 3.71 3.64
C GLN A 107 -17.03 3.54 2.18
N VAL A 108 -16.35 2.69 1.41
CA VAL A 108 -16.59 2.50 -0.03
C VAL A 108 -16.98 1.05 -0.37
N SER A 109 -17.15 0.73 -1.66
CA SER A 109 -17.49 -0.63 -2.12
C SER A 109 -16.35 -1.34 -2.85
N ASP A 110 -15.35 -0.58 -3.23
CA ASP A 110 -14.21 -1.00 -4.03
C ASP A 110 -13.10 0.03 -3.82
N LEU A 111 -11.84 -0.40 -3.86
CA LEU A 111 -10.73 0.50 -3.54
C LEU A 111 -10.54 1.57 -4.64
N PRO A 112 -10.09 2.78 -4.29
CA PRO A 112 -9.81 3.83 -5.26
C PRO A 112 -8.79 3.42 -6.32
N LEU A 113 -8.96 3.92 -7.54
CA LEU A 113 -8.07 3.64 -8.67
C LEU A 113 -7.01 4.74 -8.88
N MET A 114 -6.76 5.59 -7.88
CA MET A 114 -5.75 6.67 -7.92
C MET A 114 -4.35 6.13 -8.24
N ASN A 115 -3.52 6.95 -8.90
CA ASN A 115 -2.19 6.57 -9.38
C ASN A 115 -2.22 5.30 -10.26
N ASP A 116 -1.12 4.54 -10.32
CA ASP A 116 -1.10 3.21 -10.95
C ASP A 116 -1.82 2.15 -10.10
N SER A 117 -3.07 2.42 -9.70
CA SER A 117 -3.92 1.40 -9.12
C SER A 117 -4.65 0.65 -10.24
N GLU A 118 -4.66 -0.67 -10.10
CA GLU A 118 -5.57 -1.56 -10.81
C GLU A 118 -6.71 -1.98 -9.87
N GLU A 119 -7.82 -2.47 -10.45
CA GLU A 119 -8.94 -2.96 -9.65
C GLU A 119 -8.48 -4.15 -8.78
N VAL A 120 -8.57 -3.98 -7.46
CA VAL A 120 -8.32 -5.06 -6.51
C VAL A 120 -9.64 -5.80 -6.30
N PRO A 121 -9.70 -7.11 -6.60
CA PRO A 121 -10.92 -7.89 -6.35
C PRO A 121 -11.31 -7.83 -4.87
N GLN A 122 -12.60 -7.65 -4.61
CA GLN A 122 -13.15 -7.54 -3.25
C GLN A 122 -12.65 -8.63 -2.31
N GLN A 123 -12.62 -9.88 -2.78
CA GLN A 123 -12.23 -11.04 -1.98
C GLN A 123 -10.76 -10.96 -1.55
N ILE A 124 -9.90 -10.32 -2.33
CA ILE A 124 -8.48 -10.14 -2.01
C ILE A 124 -8.31 -9.06 -0.92
N ALA A 125 -9.04 -7.95 -1.03
CA ALA A 125 -9.02 -6.91 0.00
C ALA A 125 -9.56 -7.43 1.35
N GLU A 126 -10.70 -8.13 1.32
CA GLU A 126 -11.30 -8.74 2.50
C GLU A 126 -10.39 -9.82 3.12
N LEU A 127 -9.75 -10.65 2.29
CA LEU A 127 -8.78 -11.65 2.76
C LEU A 127 -7.58 -10.98 3.44
N ALA A 128 -7.02 -9.92 2.87
CA ALA A 128 -5.89 -9.20 3.44
C ALA A 128 -6.24 -8.60 4.82
N ILE A 129 -7.40 -7.96 4.92
CA ILE A 129 -7.92 -7.40 6.18
C ILE A 129 -8.12 -8.52 7.21
N ALA A 130 -8.80 -9.61 6.84
CA ALA A 130 -9.10 -10.71 7.74
C ALA A 130 -7.84 -11.41 8.25
N ARG A 131 -6.88 -11.70 7.35
CA ARG A 131 -5.59 -12.30 7.74
C ARG A 131 -4.81 -11.39 8.67
N ALA A 132 -4.67 -10.11 8.33
CA ALA A 132 -3.97 -9.16 9.19
C ALA A 132 -4.64 -9.03 10.56
N SER A 133 -5.97 -8.94 10.61
CA SER A 133 -6.73 -8.89 11.86
C SER A 133 -6.45 -10.09 12.75
N SER A 134 -6.40 -11.31 12.18
CA SER A 134 -6.11 -12.54 12.93
C SER A 134 -4.67 -12.66 13.41
N VAL A 135 -3.72 -12.08 12.66
CA VAL A 135 -2.28 -12.22 12.88
C VAL A 135 -1.78 -11.10 13.80
N VAL A 136 -2.03 -9.83 13.48
CA VAL A 136 -1.49 -8.68 14.22
C VAL A 136 -2.55 -7.69 14.69
N GLY A 137 -3.84 -7.95 14.42
CA GLY A 137 -4.89 -6.96 14.61
C GLY A 137 -4.85 -5.87 13.54
N LEU A 138 -5.66 -4.83 13.74
CA LEU A 138 -5.76 -3.67 12.84
C LEU A 138 -5.45 -2.40 13.61
N SER A 139 -4.73 -1.48 12.98
CA SER A 139 -4.46 -0.14 13.48
C SER A 139 -5.03 0.87 12.49
N LEU A 140 -6.23 1.36 12.75
CA LEU A 140 -6.92 2.30 11.84
C LEU A 140 -6.26 3.69 11.90
N PRO A 141 -6.01 4.33 10.74
CA PRO A 141 -5.45 5.68 10.72
C PRO A 141 -6.48 6.73 11.15
N SER A 142 -6.01 7.76 11.86
CA SER A 142 -6.78 8.98 12.07
C SER A 142 -6.79 9.87 10.81
N THR A 143 -7.63 10.90 10.79
CA THR A 143 -7.57 11.94 9.74
C THR A 143 -6.19 12.62 9.72
N GLY A 144 -5.59 12.87 10.89
CA GLY A 144 -4.26 13.46 10.98
C GLY A 144 -3.17 12.58 10.37
N ASP A 145 -3.25 11.26 10.58
CA ASP A 145 -2.33 10.31 9.97
C ASP A 145 -2.45 10.33 8.44
N ARG A 146 -3.68 10.40 7.91
CA ARG A 146 -3.94 10.49 6.47
C ARG A 146 -3.36 11.76 5.86
N CYS A 147 -3.56 12.91 6.51
CA CYS A 147 -2.97 14.18 6.05
C CYS A 147 -1.43 14.17 6.09
N ASN A 148 -0.82 13.48 7.05
CA ASN A 148 0.63 13.37 7.19
C ASN A 148 1.23 12.18 6.42
N GLY A 149 0.41 11.36 5.77
CA GLY A 149 0.78 10.10 5.14
C GLY A 149 0.55 10.14 3.63
N SER A 150 -0.40 9.33 3.14
CA SER A 150 -0.74 9.30 1.71
C SER A 150 -1.42 10.57 1.23
N GLY A 151 -2.20 11.24 2.09
CA GLY A 151 -3.12 12.30 1.69
C GLY A 151 -4.46 11.80 1.19
N TYR A 152 -4.74 10.48 1.23
CA TYR A 152 -6.07 9.96 0.90
C TYR A 152 -7.05 10.15 2.04
N LEU A 153 -7.94 11.14 1.87
CA LEU A 153 -9.05 11.40 2.77
C LEU A 153 -10.28 10.64 2.31
N VAL A 154 -10.90 9.91 3.24
CA VAL A 154 -12.05 9.05 2.97
C VAL A 154 -13.17 9.42 3.93
N GLY A 155 -14.40 9.52 3.43
CA GLY A 155 -15.55 9.81 4.27
C GLY A 155 -16.89 9.50 3.60
N SER A 156 -17.94 9.47 4.42
CA SER A 156 -19.31 9.25 3.98
C SER A 156 -20.30 10.21 4.67
N VAL A 157 -21.34 10.61 3.94
CA VAL A 157 -22.45 11.41 4.43
C VAL A 157 -23.75 10.85 3.84
N GLY A 158 -24.55 10.18 4.69
CA GLY A 158 -25.78 9.52 4.25
C GLY A 158 -25.47 8.43 3.20
N PRO A 159 -26.11 8.46 2.00
CA PRO A 159 -25.85 7.47 0.96
C PRO A 159 -24.58 7.77 0.13
N TRP A 160 -23.87 8.87 0.40
CA TRP A 160 -22.71 9.29 -0.37
C TRP A 160 -21.41 8.92 0.34
N SER A 161 -20.42 8.47 -0.42
CA SER A 161 -19.03 8.31 0.04
C SER A 161 -18.08 8.91 -0.97
N ALA A 162 -16.94 9.40 -0.52
CA ALA A 162 -15.90 9.94 -1.39
C ALA A 162 -14.50 9.61 -0.88
N VAL A 163 -13.57 9.54 -1.83
CA VAL A 163 -12.14 9.58 -1.58
C VAL A 163 -11.57 10.79 -2.30
N LEU A 164 -10.77 11.58 -1.59
CA LEU A 164 -10.06 12.73 -2.12
C LEU A 164 -8.56 12.52 -1.97
N ASP A 165 -7.81 12.84 -3.02
CA ASP A 165 -6.36 12.93 -2.97
C ASP A 165 -5.92 14.36 -2.65
N VAL A 166 -5.43 14.57 -1.44
CA VAL A 166 -4.81 15.84 -1.02
C VAL A 166 -3.33 15.65 -0.66
N GLY A 167 -2.73 14.57 -1.13
CA GLY A 167 -1.36 14.19 -0.83
C GLY A 167 -0.36 14.63 -1.90
N PRO A 168 0.93 14.38 -1.65
CA PRO A 168 1.95 14.42 -2.70
C PRO A 168 1.72 13.26 -3.69
N ALA A 169 2.00 13.46 -4.98
CA ALA A 169 1.79 12.43 -6.00
C ALA A 169 2.51 11.08 -5.76
N GLY A 170 3.74 11.10 -5.24
CA GLY A 170 4.55 9.90 -5.05
C GLY A 170 5.78 10.15 -4.19
N PRO A 171 6.64 9.15 -3.99
CA PRO A 171 7.94 9.35 -3.35
C PRO A 171 8.92 9.96 -4.36
N ASP A 172 9.69 10.98 -3.95
CA ASP A 172 10.64 11.70 -4.82
C ASP A 172 11.64 10.79 -5.54
N HIS A 173 11.98 9.65 -4.94
CA HIS A 173 12.93 8.68 -5.50
C HIS A 173 12.32 7.72 -6.53
N GLN A 174 10.98 7.64 -6.62
CA GLN A 174 10.29 6.69 -7.50
C GLN A 174 8.88 7.19 -7.91
N MET A 175 8.84 8.07 -8.91
CA MET A 175 7.59 8.59 -9.49
C MET A 175 6.97 7.69 -10.58
N GLY A 176 7.51 6.48 -10.77
CA GLY A 176 7.08 5.55 -11.81
C GLY A 176 5.59 5.19 -11.75
N HIS A 177 4.98 5.22 -10.56
CA HIS A 177 3.57 4.90 -10.35
C HIS A 177 2.66 6.12 -10.12
N ALA A 178 3.25 7.31 -9.98
CA ALA A 178 2.53 8.54 -9.70
C ALA A 178 1.83 9.10 -10.95
N HIS A 179 0.62 9.61 -10.84
CA HIS A 179 -0.10 10.32 -11.91
C HIS A 179 -0.19 11.81 -11.59
N ALA A 180 -0.52 12.62 -12.59
CA ALA A 180 -0.78 14.05 -12.39
C ALA A 180 -2.22 14.29 -11.90
N ASP A 181 -2.62 13.57 -10.84
CA ASP A 181 -3.99 13.42 -10.34
C ASP A 181 -4.25 14.17 -9.02
N HIS A 182 -3.35 15.05 -8.59
CA HIS A 182 -3.51 15.86 -7.38
C HIS A 182 -4.89 16.53 -7.29
N LEU A 183 -5.48 16.54 -6.09
CA LEU A 183 -6.85 17.02 -5.84
C LEU A 183 -7.94 16.19 -6.55
N GLY A 184 -7.57 15.05 -7.12
CA GLY A 184 -8.45 14.08 -7.71
C GLY A 184 -9.40 13.50 -6.68
N PHE A 185 -10.57 13.07 -7.15
CA PHE A 185 -11.56 12.46 -6.28
C PHE A 185 -12.34 11.33 -6.99
N GLU A 186 -12.80 10.39 -6.17
CA GLU A 186 -13.77 9.38 -6.56
C GLU A 186 -15.01 9.47 -5.66
N VAL A 187 -16.20 9.15 -6.20
CA VAL A 187 -17.48 9.29 -5.50
C VAL A 187 -18.33 8.05 -5.69
N TRP A 188 -18.97 7.63 -4.61
CA TRP A 188 -19.96 6.56 -4.57
C TRP A 188 -21.31 7.08 -4.11
N TYR A 189 -22.37 6.54 -4.69
CA TYR A 189 -23.74 6.69 -4.19
C TYR A 189 -24.35 5.32 -3.93
N ARG A 190 -24.83 5.09 -2.71
CA ARG A 190 -25.38 3.79 -2.26
C ARG A 190 -24.46 2.63 -2.62
N ARG A 191 -23.16 2.79 -2.35
CA ARG A 191 -22.12 1.78 -2.62
C ARG A 191 -21.95 1.42 -4.11
N ARG A 192 -22.30 2.33 -5.02
CA ARG A 192 -21.98 2.22 -6.45
C ARG A 192 -21.07 3.38 -6.84
N LYS A 193 -19.91 3.06 -7.42
CA LYS A 193 -18.97 4.07 -7.92
C LYS A 193 -19.62 4.84 -9.07
N LEU A 194 -19.68 6.16 -8.93
CA LEU A 194 -20.26 7.10 -9.91
C LEU A 194 -19.20 7.94 -10.61
N VAL A 195 -18.20 8.36 -9.85
CA VAL A 195 -17.02 9.09 -10.34
C VAL A 195 -15.82 8.22 -10.05
N CYS A 196 -15.16 7.74 -11.09
CA CYS A 196 -14.03 6.81 -11.01
C CYS A 196 -12.80 7.43 -11.65
N ASP A 197 -11.62 7.05 -11.16
CA ASP A 197 -10.40 7.19 -11.92
C ASP A 197 -10.32 6.11 -13.01
N SER A 198 -9.48 6.36 -14.02
CA SER A 198 -9.14 5.35 -15.03
C SER A 198 -8.14 4.32 -14.50
N GLY A 199 -7.34 4.72 -13.49
CA GLY A 199 -6.24 3.94 -12.95
C GLY A 199 -5.19 3.59 -13.99
N ASN A 200 -4.50 2.47 -13.78
CA ASN A 200 -3.50 1.99 -14.73
C ASN A 200 -4.15 1.21 -15.90
N VAL A 201 -4.02 1.75 -17.12
CA VAL A 201 -4.55 1.10 -18.33
C VAL A 201 -3.49 0.31 -19.11
N THR A 202 -2.22 0.68 -18.99
CA THR A 202 -1.11 0.03 -19.71
C THR A 202 0.21 0.41 -19.05
N TYR A 203 1.16 -0.53 -19.02
CA TYR A 203 2.56 -0.24 -18.66
C TYR A 203 3.43 0.12 -19.86
N ASN A 204 2.97 -0.18 -21.08
CA ASN A 204 3.74 0.10 -22.29
C ASN A 204 3.89 1.61 -22.49
N GLU A 205 5.13 2.05 -22.69
CA GLU A 205 5.45 3.44 -23.01
C GLU A 205 4.73 3.90 -24.29
N GLY A 206 4.37 5.18 -24.31
CA GLY A 206 3.76 5.83 -25.46
C GLY A 206 2.58 6.73 -25.10
N HIS A 207 1.90 7.22 -26.14
CA HIS A 207 0.85 8.23 -26.00
C HIS A 207 -0.28 7.79 -25.07
N LYS A 208 -0.68 6.51 -25.10
CA LYS A 208 -1.74 6.00 -24.23
C LYS A 208 -1.33 6.09 -22.76
N ARG A 209 -0.10 5.68 -22.41
CA ARG A 209 0.42 5.78 -21.05
C ARG A 209 0.51 7.23 -20.57
N GLN A 210 1.02 8.11 -21.42
CA GLN A 210 1.14 9.54 -21.12
C GLN A 210 -0.22 10.17 -20.88
N TRP A 211 -1.22 9.88 -21.72
CA TRP A 211 -2.57 10.40 -21.57
C TRP A 211 -3.21 9.99 -20.25
N TYR A 212 -3.20 8.70 -19.90
CA TYR A 212 -3.82 8.21 -18.66
C TYR A 212 -3.12 8.67 -17.38
N ARG A 213 -1.89 9.19 -17.47
CA ARG A 213 -1.18 9.81 -16.34
C ARG A 213 -1.32 11.33 -16.30
N SER A 214 -1.95 11.93 -17.32
CA SER A 214 -2.09 13.38 -17.44
C SER A 214 -3.28 13.87 -16.62
N THR A 215 -3.22 15.11 -16.14
CA THR A 215 -4.29 15.75 -15.35
C THR A 215 -5.62 15.76 -16.10
N ALA A 216 -5.58 15.78 -17.44
CA ALA A 216 -6.78 15.73 -18.28
C ALA A 216 -7.58 14.42 -18.18
N ALA A 217 -6.97 13.33 -17.71
CA ALA A 217 -7.61 12.02 -17.56
C ALA A 217 -8.27 11.82 -16.18
N HIS A 218 -8.11 12.77 -15.25
CA HIS A 218 -8.54 12.64 -13.86
C HIS A 218 -9.67 13.62 -13.50
N ASN A 219 -10.39 13.30 -12.43
CA ASN A 219 -11.44 14.17 -11.87
C ASN A 219 -10.83 15.29 -11.03
N THR A 220 -10.12 16.22 -11.68
CA THR A 220 -9.43 17.33 -11.01
C THR A 220 -9.41 18.60 -11.89
N VAL A 221 -8.72 19.64 -11.43
CA VAL A 221 -8.58 20.92 -12.13
C VAL A 221 -7.31 20.93 -12.96
N ARG A 222 -7.43 21.40 -14.21
CA ARG A 222 -6.31 21.67 -15.11
C ARG A 222 -6.20 23.16 -15.42
N ILE A 223 -5.01 23.74 -15.25
CA ILE A 223 -4.75 25.16 -15.49
C ILE A 223 -4.00 25.30 -16.81
N GLU A 224 -4.53 26.09 -17.76
CA GLU A 224 -3.88 26.38 -19.05
C GLU A 224 -3.42 25.14 -19.85
N GLY A 225 -4.11 24.00 -19.65
CA GLY A 225 -3.78 22.74 -20.32
C GLY A 225 -2.54 22.02 -19.78
N GLN A 226 -1.92 22.52 -18.69
CA GLN A 226 -0.74 21.92 -18.06
C GLN A 226 -1.12 20.84 -17.05
N ASP A 227 -0.30 19.80 -16.99
CA ASP A 227 -0.41 18.75 -15.98
C ASP A 227 0.15 19.24 -14.63
N SER A 228 -0.33 18.63 -13.54
CA SER A 228 0.06 18.96 -12.16
C SER A 228 1.41 18.38 -11.72
N LEU A 229 2.05 17.59 -12.59
CA LEU A 229 3.38 16.99 -12.40
C LEU A 229 4.35 17.37 -13.52
#